data_AF-A0A670ZL97-F1
#
_entry.id   AF-A0A670ZL97-F1
#
_cell.length_a   1.000
_cell.length_b   1.000
_cell.length_c   1.000
_cell.angle_alpha   90.00
_cell.angle_beta   90.00
_cell.angle_gamma   90.00
#
_symmetry.space_group_name_H-M   'P 1'
#
loop_
_entity.id
_entity.type
_entity.pdbx_description
1 polymer ?
#
loop_
_entity_poly.entity_id
_entity_poly.type
_entity_poly.pdbx_seq_one_letter_code
_entity_poly.pdbx_strand_id
1 'polypeptide(L)'
;GDTSWRSAKLTKSLPAQDCLSLNIWVPHPQPSAPVPVLVWIHGGGYFMGTSSVAVFNGAPLAATENVIVVTINYRLGALGFLYFPPAAPGNLGLLDQQLALKWVKENAAAFGGDPSRVTIFGQSAGGASVNFHLLAPKSQDLFAQAVIQSGTANAFWAWRSPEEAKRISLEFLHLLGCSEDNKISLGHCLQTKNVSELIRHEIAMSLKGGFLLNFPFRPTTDGDFLLGEPEKLMEEGQIQVKPVVMGETSDEAAPFVHYVFSNVTHNLINQEQLLKGIQLLVPNATEDVVQIGYTETLHLVLQTSDFLKASSDGAPITSENRLSTDHLFSLSGNPFLIVD
;
A
#
# COMPACT_ATOMS: atom_id res chain seq x y z
N GLY A 1 3.41 -40.31 16.69
CA GLY A 1 3.35 -40.04 18.13
C GLY A 1 3.82 -38.63 18.35
N ASP A 2 2.90 -37.80 18.84
CA ASP A 2 3.08 -36.42 19.31
C ASP A 2 3.40 -35.32 18.28
N THR A 3 2.37 -34.90 17.53
CA THR A 3 2.28 -33.58 16.89
C THR A 3 1.41 -32.68 17.75
N SER A 4 1.98 -32.09 18.81
CA SER A 4 1.29 -31.05 19.58
C SER A 4 1.53 -29.68 18.93
N TRP A 5 0.59 -29.28 18.07
CA TRP A 5 0.45 -27.89 17.66
C TRP A 5 0.04 -27.07 18.89
N ARG A 6 1.02 -26.46 19.57
CA ARG A 6 0.72 -25.45 20.56
C ARG A 6 0.21 -24.23 19.81
N SER A 7 -1.11 -24.05 19.85
CA SER A 7 -1.75 -22.79 19.50
C SER A 7 -1.14 -21.70 20.39
N ALA A 8 -0.29 -20.87 19.80
CA ALA A 8 0.06 -19.61 20.40
C ALA A 8 -1.24 -18.82 20.50
N LYS A 9 -1.80 -18.76 21.71
CA LYS A 9 -2.84 -17.77 22.04
C LYS A 9 -2.34 -16.44 21.50
N LEU A 10 -3.16 -15.76 20.69
CA LEU A 10 -3.01 -14.35 20.36
C LEU A 10 -3.07 -13.58 21.68
N THR A 11 -1.93 -13.50 22.37
CA THR A 11 -1.76 -12.59 23.48
C THR A 11 -1.88 -11.21 22.89
N LYS A 12 -2.79 -10.43 23.45
CA LYS A 12 -2.96 -9.00 23.19
C LYS A 12 -1.71 -8.25 23.68
N SER A 13 -0.56 -8.51 23.05
CA SER A 13 0.65 -7.74 23.24
C SER A 13 0.43 -6.41 22.54
N LEU A 14 0.72 -5.31 23.23
CA LEU A 14 0.86 -4.01 22.59
C LEU A 14 1.85 -4.14 21.41
N PRO A 15 1.67 -3.37 20.31
CA PRO A 15 2.68 -3.33 19.27
C PRO A 15 4.04 -2.98 19.90
N ALA A 16 5.01 -3.89 19.80
CA ALA A 16 6.37 -3.63 20.26
C ALA A 16 7.01 -2.59 19.32
N GLN A 17 7.77 -1.64 19.87
CA GLN A 17 8.59 -0.74 19.05
C GLN A 17 9.72 -1.50 18.33
N ASP A 18 10.11 -2.65 18.87
CA ASP A 18 10.99 -3.61 18.20
C ASP A 18 10.17 -4.48 17.24
N CYS A 19 9.81 -3.89 16.09
CA CYS A 19 9.00 -4.54 15.06
C CYS A 19 9.73 -4.76 13.73
N LEU A 20 10.97 -4.29 13.60
CA LEU A 20 11.76 -4.34 12.37
C LEU A 20 12.36 -5.73 12.15
N SER A 21 11.50 -6.65 11.72
CA SER A 21 11.84 -8.04 11.42
C SER A 21 11.41 -8.42 10.00
N LEU A 22 12.01 -9.49 9.49
CA LEU A 22 11.61 -10.14 8.25
C LEU A 22 11.49 -11.65 8.46
N ASN A 23 10.64 -12.31 7.69
CA ASN A 23 10.50 -13.76 7.65
C ASN A 23 10.98 -14.27 6.30
N ILE A 24 11.61 -15.45 6.27
CA ILE A 24 12.17 -16.05 5.05
C ILE A 24 11.65 -17.49 4.91
N TRP A 25 11.08 -17.80 3.76
CA TRP A 25 10.74 -19.16 3.34
C TRP A 25 11.66 -19.59 2.20
N VAL A 26 12.34 -20.71 2.41
CA VAL A 26 13.27 -21.30 1.44
C VAL A 26 12.68 -22.63 0.98
N PRO A 27 12.68 -22.93 -0.33
CA PRO A 27 12.20 -24.21 -0.84
C PRO A 27 13.04 -25.38 -0.31
N HIS A 28 12.40 -26.55 -0.16
CA HIS A 28 13.05 -27.79 0.24
C HIS A 28 12.88 -28.88 -0.84
N PRO A 29 13.96 -29.56 -1.26
CA PRO A 29 15.35 -29.37 -0.85
C PRO A 29 15.91 -28.00 -1.26
N GLN A 30 16.96 -27.54 -0.58
CA GLN A 30 17.59 -26.26 -0.92
C GLN A 30 18.06 -26.30 -2.39
N PRO A 31 17.79 -25.26 -3.19
CA PRO A 31 18.13 -25.26 -4.61
C PRO A 31 19.64 -25.43 -4.86
N SER A 32 19.99 -26.22 -5.87
CA SER A 32 21.40 -26.40 -6.29
C SER A 32 21.95 -25.22 -7.09
N ALA A 33 21.08 -24.36 -7.62
CA ALA A 33 21.41 -23.11 -8.29
C ALA A 33 20.63 -21.96 -7.62
N PRO A 34 21.16 -20.72 -7.62
CA PRO A 34 20.46 -19.57 -7.07
C PRO A 34 19.05 -19.39 -7.66
N VAL A 35 18.04 -19.15 -6.83
CA VAL A 35 16.64 -18.96 -7.25
C VAL A 35 16.16 -17.52 -7.09
N PRO A 36 15.09 -17.08 -7.79
CA PRO A 36 14.49 -15.76 -7.57
C PRO A 36 14.08 -15.52 -6.12
N VAL A 37 14.09 -14.25 -5.71
CA VAL A 37 13.69 -13.82 -4.36
C VAL A 37 12.52 -12.85 -4.48
N LEU A 38 11.39 -13.20 -3.87
CA LEU A 38 10.19 -12.37 -3.81
C LEU A 38 10.11 -11.68 -2.45
N VAL A 39 10.01 -10.36 -2.42
CA VAL A 39 9.90 -9.58 -1.17
C VAL A 39 8.54 -8.91 -1.06
N TRP A 40 7.73 -9.38 -0.12
CA TRP A 40 6.37 -8.90 0.15
C TRP A 40 6.37 -7.69 1.07
N ILE A 41 5.73 -6.62 0.61
CA ILE A 41 5.43 -5.41 1.38
C ILE A 41 3.92 -5.39 1.65
N HIS A 42 3.53 -5.53 2.92
CA HIS A 42 2.12 -5.59 3.28
C HIS A 42 1.42 -4.23 3.17
N GLY A 43 0.12 -4.27 2.86
CA GLY A 43 -0.78 -3.11 2.89
C GLY A 43 -1.26 -2.74 4.30
N GLY A 44 -2.38 -1.99 4.35
CA GLY A 44 -3.01 -1.54 5.61
C GLY A 44 -3.01 -0.01 5.80
N GLY A 45 -3.05 0.75 4.70
CA GLY A 45 -3.20 2.22 4.73
C GLY A 45 -2.08 2.97 5.46
N TYR A 46 -0.91 2.35 5.60
CA TYR A 46 0.22 2.85 6.40
C TYR A 46 0.00 2.95 7.92
N PHE A 47 -1.17 2.58 8.46
CA PHE A 47 -1.46 2.68 9.90
C PHE A 47 -1.69 1.32 10.58
N MET A 48 -1.88 0.25 9.80
CA MET A 48 -2.01 -1.12 10.29
C MET A 48 -1.32 -2.12 9.36
N GLY A 49 -1.19 -3.37 9.82
CA GLY A 49 -0.62 -4.47 9.05
C GLY A 49 0.55 -5.14 9.76
N THR A 50 0.88 -6.35 9.31
CA THR A 50 2.05 -7.10 9.76
C THR A 50 2.38 -8.20 8.76
N SER A 51 3.67 -8.53 8.63
CA SER A 51 4.17 -9.66 7.85
C SER A 51 3.73 -11.03 8.38
N SER A 52 3.24 -11.12 9.62
CA SER A 52 2.94 -12.39 10.30
C SER A 52 1.48 -12.85 10.18
N VAL A 53 0.62 -12.18 9.40
CA VAL A 53 -0.74 -12.67 9.16
C VAL A 53 -0.73 -13.94 8.31
N ALA A 54 -1.62 -14.88 8.62
CA ALA A 54 -1.63 -16.21 8.01
C ALA A 54 -1.78 -16.18 6.47
N VAL A 55 -2.47 -15.18 5.92
CA VAL A 55 -2.63 -15.00 4.47
C VAL A 55 -1.31 -14.69 3.75
N PHE A 56 -0.30 -14.20 4.46
CA PHE A 56 1.04 -13.92 3.90
C PHE A 56 2.05 -15.04 4.20
N ASN A 57 1.60 -16.23 4.58
CA ASN A 57 2.48 -17.39 4.73
C ASN A 57 3.13 -17.72 3.37
N GLY A 58 4.44 -17.47 3.26
CA GLY A 58 5.19 -17.66 2.02
C GLY A 58 5.50 -19.11 1.66
N ALA A 59 5.24 -20.07 2.56
CA ALA A 59 5.61 -21.48 2.36
C ALA A 59 5.02 -22.11 1.08
N PRO A 60 3.72 -21.95 0.75
CA PRO A 60 3.15 -22.54 -0.45
C PRO A 60 3.82 -22.00 -1.72
N LEU A 61 3.98 -20.67 -1.82
CA LEU A 61 4.58 -20.03 -2.99
C LEU A 61 6.06 -20.42 -3.15
N ALA A 62 6.82 -20.47 -2.06
CA ALA A 62 8.21 -20.92 -2.08
C ALA A 62 8.31 -22.38 -2.59
N ALA A 63 7.42 -23.25 -2.13
CA ALA A 63 7.43 -24.67 -2.47
C ALA A 63 6.97 -24.96 -3.91
N THR A 64 5.95 -24.27 -4.43
CA THR A 64 5.40 -24.57 -5.76
C THR A 64 6.18 -23.91 -6.89
N GLU A 65 6.68 -22.69 -6.68
CA GLU A 65 7.35 -21.91 -7.73
C GLU A 65 8.88 -21.99 -7.66
N ASN A 66 9.43 -22.70 -6.67
CA ASN A 66 10.87 -22.81 -6.45
C ASN A 66 11.56 -21.43 -6.34
N VAL A 67 11.03 -20.60 -5.43
CA VAL A 67 11.50 -19.24 -5.14
C VAL A 67 11.73 -19.06 -3.64
N ILE A 68 12.56 -18.09 -3.26
CA ILE A 68 12.60 -17.63 -1.86
C ILE A 68 11.52 -16.57 -1.69
N VAL A 69 10.74 -16.67 -0.62
CA VAL A 69 9.77 -15.63 -0.24
C VAL A 69 10.24 -14.96 1.03
N VAL A 70 10.30 -13.63 1.01
CA VAL A 70 10.60 -12.78 2.16
C VAL A 70 9.39 -11.91 2.45
N THR A 71 8.96 -11.81 3.70
CA THR A 71 7.95 -10.83 4.12
C THR A 71 8.56 -9.89 5.15
N ILE A 72 8.33 -8.57 5.01
CA ILE A 72 8.98 -7.56 5.85
C ILE A 72 7.97 -6.81 6.71
N ASN A 73 8.39 -6.39 7.91
CA ASN A 73 7.69 -5.38 8.70
C ASN A 73 8.36 -4.01 8.51
N TYR A 74 7.56 -2.95 8.64
CA TYR A 74 8.01 -1.56 8.63
C TYR A 74 7.20 -0.73 9.63
N ARG A 75 7.73 0.42 10.08
CA ARG A 75 6.98 1.30 10.99
C ARG A 75 5.74 1.89 10.31
N LEU A 76 4.66 2.00 11.08
CA LEU A 76 3.35 2.46 10.65
C LEU A 76 2.91 3.70 11.42
N GLY A 77 1.88 4.37 10.92
CA GLY A 77 1.22 5.52 11.54
C GLY A 77 2.17 6.67 11.81
N ALA A 78 1.94 7.41 12.89
CA ALA A 78 2.82 8.50 13.31
C ALA A 78 4.28 8.03 13.56
N LEU A 79 4.49 6.78 13.97
CA LEU A 79 5.83 6.23 14.21
C LEU A 79 6.63 6.05 12.91
N GLY A 80 5.95 5.83 11.78
CA GLY A 80 6.57 5.62 10.47
C GLY A 80 6.53 6.84 9.55
N PHE A 81 5.54 7.73 9.71
CA PHE A 81 5.23 8.72 8.67
C PHE A 81 4.93 10.13 9.19
N LEU A 82 5.19 10.42 10.47
CA LEU A 82 5.12 11.80 10.98
C LEU A 82 6.14 12.70 10.25
N TYR A 83 5.68 13.80 9.68
CA TYR A 83 6.50 14.73 8.92
C TYR A 83 6.51 16.12 9.57
N PHE A 84 7.59 16.39 10.30
CA PHE A 84 7.84 17.69 10.91
C PHE A 84 9.36 17.96 11.02
N PRO A 85 10.05 18.23 9.90
CA PRO A 85 11.50 18.44 9.92
C PRO A 85 11.90 19.68 10.74
N PRO A 86 13.06 19.66 11.43
CA PRO A 86 14.03 18.55 11.47
C PRO A 86 13.68 17.47 12.52
N ALA A 87 12.64 17.66 13.35
CA ALA A 87 12.34 16.78 14.47
C ALA A 87 11.82 15.38 14.04
N ALA A 88 11.09 15.33 12.93
CA ALA A 88 10.59 14.10 12.32
C ALA A 88 10.73 14.21 10.79
N PRO A 89 11.61 13.44 10.13
CA PRO A 89 11.90 13.61 8.71
C PRO A 89 10.78 13.14 7.78
N GLY A 90 9.77 12.41 8.28
CA GLY A 90 8.84 11.66 7.46
C GLY A 90 9.45 10.37 6.90
N ASN A 91 8.62 9.58 6.22
CA ASN A 91 9.02 8.39 5.44
C ASN A 91 9.87 7.32 6.15
N LEU A 92 9.94 7.31 7.49
CA LEU A 92 10.68 6.30 8.25
C LEU A 92 10.22 4.88 7.92
N GLY A 93 8.92 4.67 7.67
CA GLY A 93 8.38 3.38 7.21
C GLY A 93 8.93 2.96 5.83
N LEU A 94 9.08 3.89 4.87
CA LEU A 94 9.70 3.59 3.56
C LEU A 94 11.20 3.35 3.68
N LEU A 95 11.87 4.06 4.60
CA LEU A 95 13.29 3.84 4.90
C LEU A 95 13.52 2.48 5.57
N ASP A 96 12.59 2.01 6.41
CA ASP A 96 12.64 0.65 6.95
C ASP A 96 12.51 -0.40 5.84
N GLN A 97 11.58 -0.19 4.90
CA GLN A 97 11.44 -1.06 3.74
C GLN A 97 12.72 -1.06 2.89
N GLN A 98 13.30 0.12 2.61
CA GLN A 98 14.57 0.23 1.88
C GLN A 98 15.72 -0.51 2.60
N LEU A 99 15.79 -0.40 3.93
CA LEU A 99 16.78 -1.12 4.73
C LEU A 99 16.58 -2.64 4.63
N ALA A 100 15.35 -3.12 4.68
CA ALA A 100 15.04 -4.54 4.52
C ALA A 100 15.41 -5.03 3.11
N LEU A 101 15.12 -4.25 2.06
CA LEU A 101 15.51 -4.57 0.69
C LEU A 101 17.03 -4.64 0.53
N LYS A 102 17.77 -3.70 1.13
CA LYS A 102 19.23 -3.73 1.18
C LYS A 102 19.74 -4.99 1.88
N TRP A 103 19.15 -5.33 3.03
CA TRP A 103 19.50 -6.55 3.75
C TRP A 103 19.26 -7.80 2.89
N VAL A 104 18.11 -7.90 2.22
CA VAL A 104 17.80 -9.02 1.32
C VAL A 104 18.83 -9.10 0.18
N LYS A 105 19.15 -7.98 -0.47
CA LYS A 105 20.15 -7.92 -1.54
C LYS A 105 21.52 -8.43 -1.08
N GLU A 106 21.93 -8.07 0.12
CA GLU A 106 23.24 -8.44 0.68
C GLU A 106 23.29 -9.89 1.20
N ASN A 107 22.16 -10.47 1.62
CA ASN A 107 22.12 -11.74 2.35
C ASN A 107 21.41 -12.89 1.61
N ALA A 108 20.65 -12.62 0.53
CA ALA A 108 19.86 -13.63 -0.18
C ALA A 108 20.68 -14.86 -0.62
N ALA A 109 21.93 -14.65 -1.05
CA ALA A 109 22.82 -15.73 -1.49
C ALA A 109 23.06 -16.79 -0.41
N ALA A 110 23.09 -16.41 0.87
CA ALA A 110 23.26 -17.36 1.98
C ALA A 110 22.08 -18.35 2.11
N PHE A 111 20.91 -17.98 1.59
CA PHE A 111 19.71 -18.82 1.59
C PHE A 111 19.50 -19.55 0.26
N GLY A 112 20.42 -19.42 -0.70
CA GLY A 112 20.27 -19.96 -2.07
C GLY A 112 19.50 -19.03 -3.01
N GLY A 113 19.31 -17.76 -2.64
CA GLY A 113 18.67 -16.75 -3.48
C GLY A 113 19.64 -16.04 -4.41
N ASP A 114 19.14 -15.57 -5.53
CA ASP A 114 19.88 -14.74 -6.49
C ASP A 114 19.63 -13.25 -6.22
N PRO A 115 20.61 -12.49 -5.70
CA PRO A 115 20.41 -11.07 -5.40
C PRO A 115 20.19 -10.22 -6.67
N SER A 116 20.51 -10.73 -7.87
CA SER A 116 20.21 -10.04 -9.13
C SER A 116 18.76 -10.24 -9.60
N ARG A 117 18.02 -11.19 -9.01
CA ARG A 117 16.63 -11.53 -9.34
C ARG A 117 15.70 -11.34 -8.15
N VAL A 118 15.80 -10.17 -7.52
CA VAL A 118 14.89 -9.74 -6.44
C VAL A 118 13.67 -9.06 -7.07
N THR A 119 12.48 -9.54 -6.74
CA THR A 119 11.20 -8.95 -7.15
C THR A 119 10.49 -8.44 -5.92
N ILE A 120 10.17 -7.15 -5.88
CA ILE A 120 9.34 -6.58 -4.80
C ILE A 120 7.87 -6.64 -5.21
N PHE A 121 7.00 -6.99 -4.27
CA PHE A 121 5.56 -7.05 -4.52
C PHE A 121 4.76 -6.64 -3.29
N GLY A 122 3.59 -6.05 -3.52
CA GLY A 122 2.77 -5.54 -2.42
C GLY A 122 1.35 -5.20 -2.85
N GLN A 123 0.45 -5.15 -1.86
CA GLN A 123 -0.96 -4.83 -2.07
C GLN A 123 -1.39 -3.56 -1.32
N SER A 124 -2.28 -2.76 -1.92
CA SER A 124 -2.78 -1.49 -1.36
C SER A 124 -1.62 -0.57 -0.99
N ALA A 125 -1.50 -0.13 0.26
CA ALA A 125 -0.36 0.67 0.74
C ALA A 125 1.01 0.00 0.47
N GLY A 126 1.06 -1.34 0.43
CA GLY A 126 2.24 -2.09 0.02
C GLY A 126 2.50 -2.01 -1.48
N GLY A 127 1.46 -1.99 -2.32
CA GLY A 127 1.59 -1.75 -3.76
C GLY A 127 2.06 -0.33 -4.05
N ALA A 128 1.49 0.65 -3.35
CA ALA A 128 1.95 2.04 -3.43
C ALA A 128 3.39 2.19 -2.92
N SER A 129 3.78 1.44 -1.89
CA SER A 129 5.18 1.34 -1.42
C SER A 129 6.12 0.77 -2.49
N VAL A 130 5.72 -0.30 -3.18
CA VAL A 130 6.47 -0.81 -4.35
C VAL A 130 6.64 0.28 -5.40
N ASN A 131 5.59 1.04 -5.70
CA ASN A 131 5.67 2.15 -6.63
C ASN A 131 6.59 3.27 -6.13
N PHE A 132 6.56 3.62 -4.84
CA PHE A 132 7.50 4.58 -4.27
C PHE A 132 8.96 4.11 -4.39
N HIS A 133 9.25 2.83 -4.25
CA HIS A 133 10.60 2.28 -4.47
C HIS A 133 11.04 2.33 -5.93
N LEU A 134 10.12 2.27 -6.90
CA LEU A 134 10.44 2.53 -8.31
C LEU A 134 10.85 4.00 -8.53
N LEU A 135 10.19 4.93 -7.83
CA LEU A 135 10.46 6.37 -7.94
C LEU A 135 11.69 6.83 -7.14
N ALA A 136 12.03 6.15 -6.04
CA ALA A 136 13.11 6.54 -5.14
C ALA A 136 14.49 6.13 -5.70
N PRO A 137 15.40 7.07 -6.03
CA PRO A 137 16.68 6.75 -6.67
C PRO A 137 17.54 5.77 -5.87
N LYS A 138 17.56 5.91 -4.54
CA LYS A 138 18.34 5.04 -3.64
C LYS A 138 17.77 3.62 -3.49
N SER A 139 16.56 3.36 -4.01
CA SER A 139 15.94 2.03 -3.98
C SER A 139 16.14 1.25 -5.28
N GLN A 140 16.42 1.91 -6.40
CA GLN A 140 16.37 1.29 -7.73
C GLN A 140 17.33 0.10 -7.89
N ASP A 141 18.53 0.15 -7.33
CA ASP A 141 19.49 -0.96 -7.46
C ASP A 141 19.22 -2.16 -6.51
N LEU A 142 18.23 -2.02 -5.61
CA LEU A 142 17.93 -3.04 -4.60
C LEU A 142 17.06 -4.18 -5.13
N PHE A 143 16.39 -3.99 -6.26
CA PHE A 143 15.49 -4.98 -6.86
C PHE A 143 15.52 -4.91 -8.39
N ALA A 144 15.10 -5.99 -9.05
CA ALA A 144 15.11 -6.13 -10.50
C ALA A 144 13.72 -5.90 -11.12
N GLN A 145 12.66 -6.31 -10.43
CA GLN A 145 11.28 -6.33 -10.95
C GLN A 145 10.30 -5.92 -9.85
N ALA A 146 9.11 -5.47 -10.26
CA ALA A 146 8.07 -5.02 -9.34
C ALA A 146 6.69 -5.60 -9.68
N VAL A 147 5.89 -5.90 -8.66
CA VAL A 147 4.47 -6.26 -8.81
C VAL A 147 3.61 -5.37 -7.90
N ILE A 148 2.67 -4.65 -8.52
CA ILE A 148 1.84 -3.64 -7.86
C ILE A 148 0.38 -4.13 -7.85
N GLN A 149 -0.14 -4.48 -6.67
CA GLN A 149 -1.53 -4.94 -6.53
C GLN A 149 -2.38 -3.85 -5.88
N SER A 150 -3.36 -3.29 -6.61
CA SER A 150 -4.40 -2.41 -6.05
C SER A 150 -3.87 -1.18 -5.29
N GLY A 151 -2.78 -0.54 -5.74
CA GLY A 151 -2.29 0.68 -5.12
C GLY A 151 -1.06 1.26 -5.79
N THR A 152 -1.13 2.53 -6.17
CA THR A 152 -0.04 3.28 -6.82
C THR A 152 0.36 4.49 -5.97
N ALA A 153 1.55 5.03 -6.23
CA ALA A 153 2.08 6.17 -5.48
C ALA A 153 1.31 7.48 -5.73
N ASN A 154 0.61 7.60 -6.86
CA ASN A 154 -0.26 8.74 -7.20
C ASN A 154 -1.72 8.56 -6.76
N ALA A 155 -2.07 7.47 -6.07
CA ALA A 155 -3.40 7.36 -5.48
C ALA A 155 -3.62 8.47 -4.45
N PHE A 156 -4.81 9.09 -4.44
CA PHE A 156 -5.13 10.24 -3.58
C PHE A 156 -4.92 9.99 -2.07
N TRP A 157 -4.95 8.71 -1.66
CA TRP A 157 -4.73 8.28 -0.28
C TRP A 157 -3.28 7.89 0.02
N ALA A 158 -2.42 7.73 -0.99
CA ALA A 158 -1.08 7.16 -0.86
C ALA A 158 0.01 8.19 -0.53
N TRP A 159 -0.13 9.43 -1.03
CA TRP A 159 0.85 10.51 -0.83
C TRP A 159 0.16 11.80 -0.35
N ARG A 160 0.92 12.68 0.30
CA ARG A 160 0.47 14.02 0.71
C ARG A 160 1.58 15.05 0.48
N SER A 161 1.20 16.27 0.11
CA SER A 161 2.17 17.36 -0.02
C SER A 161 2.87 17.65 1.32
N PRO A 162 4.14 18.11 1.30
CA PRO A 162 4.88 18.44 2.52
C PRO A 162 4.16 19.46 3.41
N GLU A 163 3.49 20.45 2.80
CA GLU A 163 2.75 21.50 3.51
C GLU A 163 1.60 20.90 4.32
N GLU A 164 0.82 20.01 3.70
CA GLU A 164 -0.34 19.38 4.32
C GLU A 164 0.09 18.33 5.34
N ALA A 165 1.15 17.56 5.05
CA ALA A 165 1.74 16.62 6.00
C ALA A 165 2.26 17.33 7.26
N LYS A 166 2.87 18.50 7.10
CA LYS A 166 3.31 19.34 8.22
C LYS A 166 2.13 19.89 9.02
N ARG A 167 1.06 20.35 8.34
CA ARG A 167 -0.17 20.85 8.99
C ARG A 167 -0.84 19.77 9.86
N ILE A 168 -0.98 18.56 9.32
CA ILE A 168 -1.53 17.41 10.05
C ILE A 168 -0.63 17.03 11.23
N SER A 169 0.70 17.04 11.02
CA SER A 169 1.66 16.77 12.09
C SER A 169 1.57 17.80 13.23
N LEU A 170 1.34 19.08 12.94
CA LEU A 170 1.12 20.12 13.96
C LEU A 170 -0.13 19.85 14.81
N GLU A 171 -1.25 19.47 14.20
CA GLU A 171 -2.46 19.10 14.94
C GLU A 171 -2.19 17.92 15.88
N PHE A 172 -1.48 16.90 15.40
CA PHE A 172 -1.09 15.75 16.21
C PHE A 172 -0.15 16.11 17.37
N LEU A 173 0.86 16.94 17.12
CA LEU A 173 1.78 17.42 18.15
C LEU A 173 1.06 18.22 19.23
N HIS A 174 0.08 19.05 18.85
CA HIS A 174 -0.77 19.77 19.78
C HIS A 174 -1.59 18.82 20.67
N LEU A 175 -2.19 17.77 20.08
CA LEU A 175 -2.91 16.73 20.82
C LEU A 175 -2.00 15.99 21.82
N LEU A 176 -0.72 15.83 21.51
CA LEU A 176 0.28 15.25 22.40
C LEU A 176 0.83 16.24 23.44
N GLY A 177 0.45 17.52 23.38
CA GLY A 177 1.04 18.56 24.23
C GLY A 177 2.54 18.81 23.96
N CYS A 178 3.00 18.51 22.74
CA CYS A 178 4.35 18.79 22.29
C CYS A 178 4.35 20.11 21.49
N SER A 179 4.94 21.17 22.06
CA SER A 179 5.10 22.48 21.42
C SER A 179 6.58 22.79 21.16
N GLU A 180 6.85 23.60 20.13
CA GLU A 180 8.16 24.21 19.89
C GLU A 180 8.59 25.17 21.02
N ASP A 181 7.63 25.75 21.75
CA ASP A 181 7.87 26.67 22.87
C ASP A 181 8.39 25.98 24.14
N ASN A 182 8.36 24.64 24.17
CA ASN A 182 8.86 23.88 25.30
C ASN A 182 10.39 23.99 25.38
N LYS A 183 10.95 24.06 26.60
CA LYS A 183 12.41 24.00 26.83
C LYS A 183 13.07 22.68 26.38
N ILE A 184 12.27 21.73 25.89
CA ILE A 184 12.65 20.39 25.46
C ILE A 184 12.45 20.34 23.95
N SER A 185 13.43 19.82 23.21
CA SER A 185 13.29 19.66 21.76
C SER A 185 12.07 18.81 21.41
N LEU A 186 11.40 19.14 20.31
CA LEU A 186 10.18 18.46 19.89
C LEU A 186 10.38 16.94 19.73
N GLY A 187 11.54 16.53 19.20
CA GLY A 187 11.92 15.12 19.10
C GLY A 187 12.02 14.42 20.46
N HIS A 188 12.59 15.09 21.46
CA HIS A 188 12.62 14.55 22.82
C HIS A 188 11.22 14.49 23.44
N CYS A 189 10.36 15.49 23.20
CA CYS A 189 8.96 15.43 23.64
C CYS A 189 8.26 14.18 23.10
N LEU A 190 8.38 13.91 21.79
CA LEU A 190 7.81 12.72 21.15
C LEU A 190 8.30 11.41 21.77
N GLN A 191 9.60 11.32 22.09
CA GLN A 191 10.20 10.14 22.72
C GLN A 191 9.69 9.87 24.15
N THR A 192 9.16 10.89 24.84
CA THR A 192 8.54 10.70 26.16
C THR A 192 7.11 10.16 26.11
N LYS A 193 6.48 10.12 24.93
CA LYS A 193 5.06 9.73 24.79
C LYS A 193 4.89 8.22 24.76
N ASN A 194 3.79 7.75 25.32
CA ASN A 194 3.43 6.34 25.28
C ASN A 194 2.90 5.97 23.88
N VAL A 195 3.29 4.82 23.33
CA VAL A 195 2.81 4.35 22.02
C VAL A 195 1.27 4.26 21.96
N SER A 196 0.63 3.80 23.04
CA SER A 196 -0.84 3.75 23.10
C SER A 196 -1.48 5.14 23.05
N GLU A 197 -0.77 6.18 23.51
CA GLU A 197 -1.22 7.56 23.39
C GLU A 197 -1.13 8.06 21.95
N LEU A 198 -0.04 7.75 21.25
CA LEU A 198 0.12 8.07 19.83
C LEU A 198 -1.01 7.45 19.00
N ILE A 199 -1.22 6.13 19.16
CA ILE A 199 -2.25 5.37 18.43
C ILE A 199 -3.65 5.95 18.67
N ARG A 200 -3.96 6.32 19.92
CA ARG A 200 -5.30 6.85 20.25
C ARG A 200 -5.57 8.18 19.56
N HIS A 201 -4.61 9.10 19.58
CA HIS A 201 -4.77 10.40 18.92
C HIS A 201 -4.80 10.25 17.39
N GLU A 202 -4.01 9.33 16.83
CA GLU A 202 -4.04 9.01 15.41
C GLU A 202 -5.42 8.49 14.98
N ILE A 203 -6.00 7.53 15.72
CA ILE A 203 -7.35 7.03 15.45
C ILE A 203 -8.39 8.17 15.53
N ALA A 204 -8.28 9.05 16.53
CA ALA A 204 -9.19 10.18 16.66
C ALA A 204 -9.11 11.14 15.47
N MET A 205 -7.90 11.39 14.94
CA MET A 205 -7.71 12.20 13.73
C MET A 205 -8.31 11.54 12.49
N SER A 206 -8.10 10.22 12.31
CA SER A 206 -8.70 9.46 11.21
C SER A 206 -10.23 9.51 11.23
N LEU A 207 -10.85 9.43 12.42
CA LEU A 207 -12.31 9.50 12.58
C LEU A 207 -12.87 10.89 12.27
N LYS A 208 -12.15 11.96 12.65
CA LYS A 208 -12.55 13.35 12.37
C LYS A 208 -12.52 13.67 10.87
N GLY A 209 -11.61 13.03 10.13
CA GLY A 209 -11.38 13.28 8.71
C GLY A 209 -12.34 12.59 7.73
N GLY A 210 -13.38 11.89 8.22
CA GLY A 210 -14.17 10.98 7.39
C GLY A 210 -13.38 9.70 7.14
N PHE A 211 -13.87 8.56 7.66
CA PHE A 211 -13.08 7.34 7.81
C PHE A 211 -12.57 6.72 6.50
N LEU A 212 -13.10 7.08 5.33
CA LEU A 212 -12.77 6.37 4.10
C LEU A 212 -11.47 6.86 3.46
N LEU A 213 -10.46 5.99 3.48
CA LEU A 213 -9.15 6.19 2.84
C LEU A 213 -8.41 7.48 3.25
N ASN A 214 -8.83 8.13 4.34
CA ASN A 214 -8.13 9.29 4.90
C ASN A 214 -7.14 8.83 5.98
N PHE A 215 -5.91 8.55 5.57
CA PHE A 215 -4.81 8.19 6.46
C PHE A 215 -4.04 9.45 6.90
N PRO A 216 -4.02 9.80 8.20
CA PRO A 216 -3.36 11.02 8.68
C PRO A 216 -1.85 11.02 8.41
N PHE A 217 -1.19 9.88 8.62
CA PHE A 217 0.24 9.73 8.42
C PHE A 217 0.49 8.78 7.25
N ARG A 218 1.03 9.35 6.17
CA ARG A 218 1.31 8.67 4.90
C ARG A 218 2.53 9.32 4.24
N PRO A 219 3.15 8.67 3.24
CA PRO A 219 4.30 9.20 2.52
C PRO A 219 4.17 10.65 2.04
N THR A 220 5.28 11.37 2.05
CA THR A 220 5.39 12.75 1.56
C THR A 220 6.74 12.99 0.88
N THR A 221 6.90 14.09 0.17
CA THR A 221 8.19 14.47 -0.43
C THR A 221 9.10 15.03 0.64
N ASP A 222 10.22 14.34 0.92
CA ASP A 222 11.17 14.68 1.98
C ASP A 222 12.51 15.22 1.44
N GLY A 223 12.73 15.16 0.12
CA GLY A 223 13.98 15.57 -0.52
C GLY A 223 15.13 14.57 -0.35
N ASP A 224 14.86 13.38 0.23
CA ASP A 224 15.88 12.34 0.41
C ASP A 224 15.45 10.97 -0.14
N PHE A 225 14.30 10.46 0.33
CA PHE A 225 13.71 9.24 -0.22
C PHE A 225 12.89 9.55 -1.47
N LEU A 226 12.00 10.56 -1.41
CA LEU A 226 11.26 11.09 -2.56
C LEU A 226 11.75 12.51 -2.87
N LEU A 227 12.26 12.71 -4.09
CA LEU A 227 12.81 13.99 -4.54
C LEU A 227 11.76 14.95 -5.13
N GLY A 228 10.54 14.46 -5.35
CA GLY A 228 9.47 15.21 -5.98
C GLY A 228 8.10 14.63 -5.66
N GLU A 229 7.08 15.22 -6.27
CA GLU A 229 5.71 14.73 -6.24
C GLU A 229 5.60 13.47 -7.12
N PRO A 230 4.96 12.37 -6.64
CA PRO A 230 4.95 11.11 -7.37
C PRO A 230 4.42 11.20 -8.79
N GLU A 231 3.34 11.97 -9.01
CA GLU A 231 2.75 12.16 -10.34
C GLU A 231 3.75 12.81 -11.31
N LYS A 232 4.41 13.89 -10.88
CA LYS A 232 5.45 14.56 -11.69
C LYS A 232 6.65 13.66 -11.95
N LEU A 233 7.10 12.91 -10.95
CA LEU A 233 8.22 11.96 -11.11
C LEU A 233 7.90 10.86 -12.14
N MET A 234 6.63 10.42 -12.20
CA MET A 234 6.17 9.47 -13.22
C MET A 234 6.14 10.12 -14.61
N GLU A 235 5.61 11.34 -14.74
CA GLU A 235 5.52 12.07 -16.01
C GLU A 235 6.89 12.43 -16.61
N GLU A 236 7.83 12.86 -15.77
CA GLU A 236 9.18 13.24 -16.20
C GLU A 236 10.03 12.05 -16.65
N GLY A 237 9.63 10.81 -16.31
CA GLY A 237 10.29 9.58 -16.74
C GLY A 237 11.72 9.41 -16.24
N GLN A 238 12.17 10.19 -15.23
CA GLN A 238 13.52 10.14 -14.67
C GLN A 238 13.72 8.95 -13.71
N ILE A 239 13.24 7.78 -14.10
CA ILE A 239 13.33 6.54 -13.33
C ILE A 239 13.98 5.43 -14.14
N GLN A 240 14.74 4.55 -13.49
CA GLN A 240 15.25 3.36 -14.15
C GLN A 240 14.06 2.46 -14.54
N VAL A 241 13.89 2.24 -15.84
CA VAL A 241 12.84 1.36 -16.37
C VAL A 241 13.09 -0.07 -15.89
N LYS A 242 12.09 -0.68 -15.27
CA LYS A 242 12.09 -2.07 -14.79
C LYS A 242 10.82 -2.78 -15.25
N PRO A 243 10.83 -4.12 -15.40
CA PRO A 243 9.60 -4.88 -15.63
C PRO A 243 8.63 -4.70 -14.44
N VAL A 244 7.39 -4.33 -14.75
CA VAL A 244 6.32 -4.14 -13.78
C VAL A 244 5.12 -4.97 -14.19
N VAL A 245 4.56 -5.72 -13.25
CA VAL A 245 3.19 -6.27 -13.34
C VAL A 245 2.31 -5.45 -12.42
N MET A 246 1.17 -4.96 -12.91
CA MET A 246 0.21 -4.24 -12.08
C MET A 246 -1.22 -4.68 -12.37
N GLY A 247 -2.09 -4.57 -11.37
CA GLY A 247 -3.50 -4.89 -11.54
C GLY A 247 -4.35 -4.50 -10.34
N GLU A 248 -5.65 -4.59 -10.54
CA GLU A 248 -6.71 -4.29 -9.57
C GLU A 248 -7.73 -5.43 -9.52
N THR A 249 -8.62 -5.39 -8.54
CA THR A 249 -9.76 -6.29 -8.40
C THR A 249 -11.02 -5.63 -8.94
N SER A 250 -12.02 -6.43 -9.32
CA SER A 250 -13.30 -5.92 -9.86
C SER A 250 -14.06 -5.00 -8.89
N ASP A 251 -13.83 -5.17 -7.58
CA ASP A 251 -14.62 -4.56 -6.51
C ASP A 251 -13.75 -3.96 -5.39
N GLU A 252 -12.77 -3.11 -5.74
CA GLU A 252 -11.82 -2.49 -4.79
C GLU A 252 -12.48 -1.77 -3.60
N ALA A 253 -13.65 -1.15 -3.84
CA ALA A 253 -14.36 -0.37 -2.83
C ALA A 253 -15.21 -1.24 -1.89
N ALA A 254 -15.56 -2.47 -2.27
CA ALA A 254 -16.51 -3.30 -1.53
C ALA A 254 -16.11 -3.54 -0.05
N PRO A 255 -14.82 -3.80 0.30
CA PRO A 255 -14.42 -3.92 1.69
C PRO A 255 -14.63 -2.64 2.53
N PHE A 256 -14.63 -1.47 1.89
CA PHE A 256 -14.77 -0.17 2.57
C PHE A 256 -16.23 0.25 2.78
N VAL A 257 -17.17 -0.31 2.00
CA VAL A 257 -18.61 -0.02 2.08
C VAL A 257 -19.15 -0.23 3.49
N HIS A 258 -18.81 -1.34 4.14
CA HIS A 258 -19.28 -1.65 5.50
C HIS A 258 -18.77 -0.65 6.56
N TYR A 259 -17.64 0.01 6.32
CA TYR A 259 -17.12 1.03 7.23
C TYR A 259 -17.86 2.37 7.12
N VAL A 260 -18.49 2.65 5.98
CA VAL A 260 -19.29 3.88 5.77
C VAL A 260 -20.76 3.65 6.09
N PHE A 261 -21.28 2.49 5.70
CA PHE A 261 -22.69 2.17 5.77
C PHE A 261 -22.89 0.93 6.64
N SER A 262 -22.96 1.16 7.96
CA SER A 262 -23.14 0.10 8.97
C SER A 262 -24.44 -0.71 8.81
N ASN A 263 -25.40 -0.22 8.02
CA ASN A 263 -26.71 -0.84 7.79
C ASN A 263 -26.81 -1.58 6.44
N VAL A 264 -25.71 -1.80 5.73
CA VAL A 264 -25.74 -2.50 4.44
C VAL A 264 -25.73 -4.01 4.63
N THR A 265 -26.75 -4.67 4.10
CA THR A 265 -26.79 -6.12 3.92
C THR A 265 -26.15 -6.50 2.58
N HIS A 266 -25.19 -7.43 2.58
CA HIS A 266 -24.56 -8.02 1.38
C HIS A 266 -23.70 -7.09 0.49
N ASN A 267 -23.02 -6.08 1.04
CA ASN A 267 -22.17 -5.13 0.28
C ASN A 267 -22.89 -4.31 -0.81
N LEU A 268 -24.21 -4.36 -0.92
CA LEU A 268 -24.97 -3.63 -1.92
C LEU A 268 -25.38 -2.24 -1.39
N ILE A 269 -24.88 -1.19 -2.02
CA ILE A 269 -25.29 0.20 -1.73
C ILE A 269 -26.27 0.70 -2.79
N ASN A 270 -27.23 1.51 -2.37
CA ASN A 270 -28.12 2.21 -3.30
C ASN A 270 -27.43 3.47 -3.86
N GLN A 271 -28.05 4.10 -4.86
CA GLN A 271 -27.51 5.29 -5.53
C GLN A 271 -27.22 6.45 -4.56
N GLU A 272 -28.12 6.70 -3.60
CA GLU A 272 -27.93 7.76 -2.60
C GLU A 272 -26.72 7.49 -1.70
N GLN A 273 -26.53 6.23 -1.29
CA GLN A 273 -25.37 5.78 -0.53
C GLN A 273 -24.09 5.89 -1.36
N LEU A 274 -24.10 5.49 -2.63
CA LEU A 274 -22.93 5.64 -3.52
C LEU A 274 -22.51 7.11 -3.65
N LEU A 275 -23.45 8.01 -3.94
CA LEU A 275 -23.17 9.45 -4.05
C LEU A 275 -22.62 10.02 -2.74
N LYS A 276 -23.17 9.61 -1.59
CA LYS A 276 -22.67 9.98 -0.26
C LYS A 276 -21.26 9.43 -0.01
N GLY A 277 -20.96 8.21 -0.47
CA GLY A 277 -19.62 7.62 -0.40
C GLY A 277 -18.59 8.40 -1.23
N ILE A 278 -18.95 8.80 -2.44
CA ILE A 278 -18.09 9.60 -3.32
C ILE A 278 -17.80 10.99 -2.71
N GLN A 279 -18.80 11.63 -2.11
CA GLN A 279 -18.61 12.90 -1.40
C GLN A 279 -17.70 12.78 -0.16
N LEU A 280 -17.71 11.63 0.52
CA LEU A 280 -16.80 11.35 1.63
C LEU A 280 -15.36 11.09 1.15
N LEU A 281 -15.21 10.53 -0.06
CA LEU A 281 -13.93 10.25 -0.69
C LEU A 281 -13.22 11.50 -1.21
N VAL A 282 -13.99 12.44 -1.76
CA VAL A 282 -13.50 13.66 -2.37
C VAL A 282 -14.23 14.85 -1.74
N PRO A 283 -13.76 15.35 -0.58
CA PRO A 283 -14.33 16.52 0.06
C PRO A 283 -14.26 17.71 -0.89
N ASN A 284 -15.40 18.32 -1.21
CA ASN A 284 -15.58 19.39 -2.20
C ASN A 284 -15.61 18.95 -3.69
N ALA A 285 -15.84 17.67 -3.99
CA ALA A 285 -16.16 17.26 -5.36
C ALA A 285 -17.36 18.07 -5.89
N THR A 286 -17.21 18.64 -7.08
CA THR A 286 -18.33 19.26 -7.80
C THR A 286 -19.33 18.18 -8.20
N GLU A 287 -20.59 18.56 -8.45
CA GLU A 287 -21.62 17.64 -8.95
C GLU A 287 -21.13 16.83 -10.16
N ASP A 288 -20.35 17.46 -11.05
CA ASP A 288 -19.76 16.82 -12.22
C ASP A 288 -18.78 15.69 -11.86
N VAL A 289 -17.91 15.88 -10.87
CA VAL A 289 -16.95 14.86 -10.41
C VAL A 289 -17.69 13.70 -9.73
N VAL A 290 -18.73 14.01 -8.97
CA VAL A 290 -19.58 12.97 -8.37
C VAL A 290 -20.31 12.17 -9.45
N GLN A 291 -20.78 12.84 -10.51
CA GLN A 291 -21.50 12.21 -11.61
C GLN A 291 -20.58 11.40 -12.55
N ILE A 292 -19.33 11.83 -12.75
CA ILE A 292 -18.32 11.06 -13.50
C ILE A 292 -17.96 9.79 -12.73
N GLY A 293 -17.64 9.90 -11.43
CA GLY A 293 -17.37 8.74 -10.59
C GLY A 293 -18.55 7.76 -10.53
N TYR A 294 -19.79 8.28 -10.52
CA TYR A 294 -21.00 7.48 -10.66
C TYR A 294 -21.08 6.77 -12.02
N THR A 295 -20.82 7.48 -13.12
CA THR A 295 -20.94 6.95 -14.50
C THR A 295 -19.90 5.88 -14.79
N GLU A 296 -18.65 6.07 -14.35
CA GLU A 296 -17.59 5.06 -14.49
C GLU A 296 -17.88 3.82 -13.65
N THR A 297 -18.33 4.00 -12.40
CA THR A 297 -18.74 2.89 -11.53
C THR A 297 -19.93 2.13 -12.12
N LEU A 298 -20.92 2.82 -12.69
CA LEU A 298 -22.07 2.18 -13.33
C LEU A 298 -21.66 1.42 -14.61
N HIS A 299 -20.74 1.98 -15.41
CA HIS A 299 -20.23 1.32 -16.61
C HIS A 299 -19.48 0.02 -16.27
N LEU A 300 -18.67 0.01 -15.22
CA LEU A 300 -17.98 -1.18 -14.72
C LEU A 300 -18.96 -2.24 -14.20
N VAL A 301 -20.00 -1.84 -13.48
CA VAL A 301 -21.04 -2.75 -12.96
C VAL A 301 -21.91 -3.32 -14.08
N LEU A 302 -22.23 -2.53 -15.12
CA LEU A 302 -23.03 -2.99 -16.25
C LEU A 302 -22.23 -3.94 -17.17
N GLN A 303 -20.96 -3.64 -17.43
CA GLN A 303 -20.09 -4.52 -18.22
C GLN A 303 -19.82 -5.86 -17.51
N THR A 304 -19.66 -5.87 -16.18
CA THR A 304 -19.53 -7.10 -15.39
C THR A 304 -20.86 -7.87 -15.31
N SER A 305 -22.00 -7.18 -15.20
CA SER A 305 -23.34 -7.77 -15.30
C SER A 305 -23.55 -8.50 -16.64
N ASP A 306 -23.24 -7.85 -17.76
CA ASP A 306 -23.43 -8.42 -19.09
C ASP A 306 -22.47 -9.58 -19.36
N PHE A 307 -21.24 -9.50 -18.85
CA PHE A 307 -20.27 -10.60 -18.90
C PHE A 307 -20.72 -11.81 -18.07
N LEU A 308 -21.23 -11.58 -16.85
CA LEU A 308 -21.75 -12.65 -15.98
C LEU A 308 -23.00 -13.31 -16.59
N LYS A 309 -23.84 -12.53 -17.27
CA LYS A 309 -25.03 -13.03 -17.98
C LYS A 309 -24.66 -13.85 -19.22
N ALA A 310 -23.68 -13.41 -19.99
CA ALA A 310 -23.15 -14.17 -21.12
C ALA A 310 -22.49 -15.50 -20.66
N SER A 311 -21.81 -15.48 -19.51
CA SER A 311 -21.22 -16.67 -18.89
C SER A 311 -22.26 -17.62 -18.26
N SER A 312 -23.37 -17.10 -17.72
CA SER A 312 -24.44 -17.93 -17.15
C SER A 312 -25.28 -18.63 -18.21
N ASP A 313 -25.41 -18.02 -19.38
CA ASP A 313 -26.26 -18.52 -20.47
C ASP A 313 -25.52 -19.52 -21.39
N GLY A 314 -24.28 -19.89 -21.05
CA GLY A 314 -23.51 -20.93 -21.74
C GLY A 314 -23.09 -20.57 -23.16
N ALA A 315 -23.11 -19.29 -23.52
CA ALA A 315 -22.63 -18.82 -24.81
C ALA A 315 -21.10 -18.96 -24.91
N PRO A 316 -20.54 -19.48 -26.02
CA PRO A 316 -19.10 -19.57 -26.17
C PRO A 316 -18.45 -18.18 -26.17
N ILE A 317 -17.41 -18.00 -25.36
CA ILE A 317 -16.61 -16.78 -25.30
C ILE A 317 -15.83 -16.65 -26.62
N THR A 318 -16.34 -15.86 -27.57
CA THR A 318 -15.65 -15.52 -28.82
C THR A 318 -14.67 -14.36 -28.59
N SER A 319 -13.77 -14.09 -29.54
CA SER A 319 -12.82 -12.97 -29.48
C SER A 319 -13.48 -11.59 -29.36
N GLU A 320 -14.76 -11.47 -29.67
CA GLU A 320 -15.57 -10.26 -29.49
C GLU A 320 -16.09 -10.08 -28.04
N ASN A 321 -16.10 -11.15 -27.22
CA ASN A 321 -16.56 -11.15 -25.82
C ASN A 321 -15.42 -11.25 -24.79
N ARG A 322 -14.17 -11.06 -25.21
CA ARG A 322 -13.07 -10.78 -24.27
C ARG A 322 -13.13 -9.31 -23.87
N LEU A 323 -12.92 -9.01 -22.60
CA LEU A 323 -12.48 -7.69 -22.14
C LEU A 323 -11.22 -7.32 -22.94
N SER A 324 -11.40 -6.62 -24.06
CA SER A 324 -10.31 -5.96 -24.76
C SER A 324 -9.96 -4.73 -23.94
N THR A 325 -8.72 -4.69 -23.48
CA THR A 325 -8.09 -3.52 -22.86
C THR A 325 -8.01 -2.32 -23.83
N ASP A 326 -8.35 -2.48 -25.11
CA ASP A 326 -8.21 -1.45 -26.13
C ASP A 326 -9.27 -0.35 -26.02
N HIS A 327 -10.39 -0.59 -25.33
CA HIS A 327 -11.40 0.44 -25.06
C HIS A 327 -11.12 1.29 -23.81
N LEU A 328 -10.17 0.90 -22.96
CA LEU A 328 -9.73 1.72 -21.82
C LEU A 328 -8.87 2.91 -22.26
N PHE A 329 -8.25 2.85 -23.44
CA PHE A 329 -7.28 3.85 -23.90
C PHE A 329 -7.82 4.94 -24.82
N SER A 330 -9.12 4.94 -25.19
CA SER A 330 -9.64 5.84 -26.24
C SER A 330 -10.37 7.11 -25.74
N LEU A 331 -10.63 7.24 -24.44
CA LEU A 331 -11.35 8.41 -23.89
C LEU A 331 -10.47 9.41 -23.11
N SER A 332 -9.20 9.10 -22.86
CA SER A 332 -8.21 10.12 -22.53
C SER A 332 -7.57 10.60 -23.84
N GLY A 333 -8.01 11.77 -24.31
CA GLY A 333 -7.45 12.37 -25.52
C GLY A 333 -5.99 12.81 -25.34
N ASN A 334 -5.05 11.86 -25.35
CA ASN A 334 -3.68 12.01 -25.86
C ASN A 334 -2.96 10.66 -25.95
N PRO A 335 -2.21 10.40 -27.03
CA PRO A 335 -1.69 9.08 -27.34
C PRO A 335 -0.39 8.83 -26.58
N PHE A 336 -0.39 7.90 -25.63
CA PHE A 336 0.86 7.31 -25.14
C PHE A 336 1.16 6.05 -25.95
N LEU A 337 2.33 6.07 -26.61
CA LEU A 337 2.83 5.05 -27.53
C LEU A 337 2.86 3.67 -26.86
N ILE A 338 2.08 2.74 -27.43
CA ILE A 338 2.29 1.30 -27.30
C ILE A 338 3.54 0.98 -28.13
N VAL A 339 4.57 0.43 -27.51
CA VAL A 339 5.70 -0.21 -28.21
C VAL A 339 5.59 -1.70 -27.92
N ASP A 340 5.43 -2.47 -28.99
CA ASP A 340 5.38 -3.95 -29.04
C ASP A 340 6.52 -4.65 -28.30
#